data_AF-A0A7R9I5Z5-F1
#
_entry.id   AF-A0A7R9I5Z5-F1
#
_cell.length_a   1.000
_cell.length_b   1.000
_cell.length_c   1.000
_cell.angle_alpha   90.00
_cell.angle_beta   90.00
_cell.angle_gamma   90.00
#
_symmetry.space_group_name_H-M   'P 1'
#
loop_
_entity.id
_entity.type
_entity.pdbx_description
1 polymer ?
#
loop_
_entity_poly.entity_id
_entity_poly.type
_entity_poly.pdbx_seq_one_letter_code
_entity_poly.pdbx_strand_id
1 'polypeptide(L)'
;MVSLGTTKNQIVGLGYKDVKDLCPPEIYVACHNSSNSSTISGPEELVKTFVQELTDKNIFARAVNVANIAYHSRYIRPAAPKLLDYLKQVS
;
A
#
# COMPACT_ATOMS: atom_id res chain seq x y z
N MET A 1 0.53 -21.15 7.04
CA MET A 1 -0.30 -19.94 6.89
C MET A 1 0.61 -18.75 7.15
N VAL A 2 0.92 -17.92 6.15
CA VAL A 2 1.56 -16.63 6.47
C VAL A 2 0.48 -15.82 7.15
N SER A 3 0.63 -15.56 8.44
CA SER A 3 -0.23 -14.61 9.13
C SER A 3 -0.17 -13.31 8.33
N LEU A 4 -1.24 -12.97 7.62
CA LEU A 4 -1.39 -11.63 7.06
C LEU A 4 -1.57 -10.73 8.29
N GLY A 5 -0.46 -10.30 8.88
CA GLY A 5 -0.49 -9.22 9.86
C GLY A 5 -1.25 -8.05 9.26
N THR A 6 -1.89 -7.26 10.12
CA THR A 6 -2.68 -6.10 9.71
C THR A 6 -1.90 -5.25 8.69
N THR A 7 -2.53 -4.89 7.59
CA THR A 7 -1.91 -4.10 6.52
C THR A 7 -2.58 -2.74 6.39
N LYS A 8 -1.86 -1.75 5.84
CA LYS A 8 -2.30 -0.35 5.83
C LYS A 8 -1.98 0.32 4.50
N ASN A 9 -2.86 1.22 4.09
CA ASN A 9 -2.64 2.13 2.98
C ASN A 9 -2.57 3.58 3.48
N GLN A 10 -1.63 4.34 2.94
CA GLN A 10 -1.44 5.75 3.27
C GLN A 10 -1.21 6.55 1.98
N ILE A 11 -1.89 7.68 1.83
CA ILE A 11 -1.54 8.70 0.84
C ILE A 11 -0.36 9.50 1.38
N VAL A 12 0.66 9.72 0.55
CA VAL A 12 1.81 10.56 0.87
C VAL A 12 1.93 11.70 -0.15
N GLY A 13 2.46 12.84 0.30
CA GLY A 13 2.72 14.03 -0.50
C GLY A 13 3.98 13.93 -1.37
N LEU A 14 4.18 12.79 -2.03
CA LEU A 14 5.28 12.54 -2.98
C LEU A 14 4.74 11.85 -4.23
N GLY A 15 5.25 12.26 -5.39
CA GLY A 15 4.97 11.57 -6.65
C GLY A 15 5.64 10.21 -6.70
N TYR A 16 5.16 9.34 -7.60
CA TYR A 16 5.69 7.96 -7.72
C TYR A 16 7.21 7.94 -7.89
N LYS A 17 7.75 8.81 -8.75
CA LYS A 17 9.18 8.85 -9.05
C LYS A 17 10.02 9.20 -7.82
N ASP A 18 9.46 10.00 -6.91
CA ASP A 18 10.17 10.49 -5.73
C ASP A 18 10.08 9.50 -4.56
N VAL A 19 8.97 8.75 -4.45
CA VAL A 19 8.75 7.83 -3.32
C VAL A 19 9.20 6.40 -3.59
N LYS A 20 9.20 5.94 -4.86
CA LYS A 20 9.44 4.51 -5.18
C LYS A 20 10.78 3.99 -4.67
N ASP A 21 11.82 4.82 -4.70
CA ASP A 21 13.19 4.44 -4.32
C ASP A 21 13.45 4.71 -2.82
N LEU A 22 12.51 5.38 -2.14
CA LEU A 22 12.53 5.61 -0.69
C LEU A 22 11.77 4.51 0.07
N CYS A 23 10.83 3.83 -0.59
CA CYS A 23 10.03 2.79 0.03
C CYS A 23 10.90 1.60 0.51
N PRO A 24 10.73 1.15 1.76
CA PRO A 24 11.24 -0.13 2.21
C PRO A 24 10.75 -1.29 1.32
N PRO A 25 11.48 -2.42 1.23
CA PRO A 25 11.12 -3.56 0.37
C PRO A 25 9.72 -4.15 0.60
N GLU A 26 9.16 -3.98 1.79
CA GLU A 26 7.83 -4.44 2.19
C GLU A 26 6.70 -3.48 1.83
N ILE A 27 7.02 -2.23 1.51
CA ILE A 27 6.09 -1.14 1.19
C ILE A 27 6.10 -0.89 -0.31
N TYR A 28 4.92 -0.87 -0.91
CA TYR A 28 4.74 -0.70 -2.35
C TYR A 28 3.99 0.59 -2.64
N VAL A 29 4.32 1.24 -3.75
CA VAL A 29 3.47 2.29 -4.30
C VAL A 29 2.27 1.62 -4.98
N ALA A 30 1.12 1.66 -4.32
CA ALA A 30 -0.13 1.06 -4.76
C ALA A 30 -0.86 1.91 -5.81
N CYS A 31 -0.78 3.25 -5.72
CA CYS A 31 -1.46 4.17 -6.64
C CYS A 31 -0.56 5.36 -6.99
N HIS A 32 -0.55 5.74 -8.27
CA HIS A 32 0.06 6.97 -8.75
C HIS A 32 -1.06 8.02 -8.86
N ASN A 33 -1.29 8.81 -7.82
CA ASN A 33 -2.46 9.69 -7.76
C ASN A 33 -2.24 10.97 -8.59
N SER A 34 -1.06 11.58 -8.48
CA SER A 34 -0.65 12.78 -9.22
C SER A 34 0.88 12.88 -9.32
N SER A 35 1.39 13.96 -9.89
CA SER A 35 2.84 14.25 -9.91
C SER A 35 3.46 14.44 -8.52
N ASN A 36 2.64 14.74 -7.51
CA ASN A 36 3.07 15.04 -6.14
C ASN A 36 2.32 14.22 -5.08
N SER A 37 1.62 13.16 -5.47
CA SER A 37 0.89 12.31 -4.53
C SER A 37 0.86 10.86 -5.00
N SER A 38 1.06 9.96 -4.04
CA SER A 38 1.00 8.52 -4.25
C SER A 38 0.34 7.85 -3.05
N THR A 39 -0.23 6.67 -3.27
CA THR A 39 -0.68 5.80 -2.18
C THR A 39 0.37 4.71 -1.98
N ILE A 40 0.90 4.59 -0.77
CA ILE A 40 1.77 3.47 -0.35
C ILE A 40 0.96 2.42 0.40
N SER A 41 1.39 1.17 0.33
CA SER A 41 0.70 0.01 0.91
C SER A 41 1.68 -1.03 1.44
N GLY A 42 1.43 -1.56 2.64
CA GLY A 42 2.31 -2.55 3.26
C GLY A 42 1.84 -3.03 4.63
N PRO A 43 2.69 -3.77 5.37
CA PRO A 43 2.43 -4.16 6.76
C PRO A 43 2.23 -2.91 7.63
N GLU A 44 1.23 -2.94 8.51
CA GLU A 44 0.78 -1.75 9.24
C GLU A 44 1.91 -1.06 10.01
N GLU A 45 2.70 -1.82 10.77
CA GLU A 45 3.76 -1.27 11.61
C GLU A 45 4.86 -0.62 10.76
N LEU A 46 5.27 -1.26 9.66
CA LEU A 46 6.27 -0.69 8.75
C LEU A 46 5.76 0.57 8.05
N VAL A 47 4.48 0.57 7.63
CA VAL A 47 3.86 1.77 7.04
C VAL A 47 3.80 2.91 8.05
N LYS A 48 3.47 2.64 9.32
CA LYS A 48 3.48 3.67 10.38
C LYS A 48 4.88 4.25 10.57
N THR A 49 5.91 3.41 10.69
CA THR A 49 7.30 3.86 10.86
C THR A 49 7.75 4.72 9.68
N PHE A 50 7.55 4.25 8.45
CA PHE A 50 7.94 5.00 7.26
C PHE A 50 7.17 6.33 7.12
N VAL A 51 5.87 6.34 7.45
CA VAL A 51 5.08 7.58 7.45
C VAL A 51 5.57 8.56 8.51
N GLN A 52 6.01 8.09 9.67
CA GLN A 52 6.61 8.95 10.68
C GLN A 52 7.89 9.61 10.13
N GLU A 53 8.77 8.85 9.48
CA GLU A 53 9.99 9.41 8.86
C GLU A 53 9.68 10.46 7.77
N LEU A 54 8.62 10.28 7.00
CA LEU A 54 8.15 11.27 6.03
C LEU A 54 7.59 12.51 6.73
N THR A 55 6.82 12.31 7.80
CA THR A 55 6.22 13.41 8.58
C THR A 55 7.28 14.26 9.25
N ASP A 56 8.35 13.65 9.77
CA ASP A 56 9.50 14.35 10.36
C ASP A 56 10.25 15.21 9.32
N LYS A 57 10.13 14.87 8.03
CA LYS A 57 10.62 15.66 6.89
C LYS A 57 9.61 16.68 6.38
N ASN A 58 8.52 16.93 7.11
CA ASN A 58 7.40 17.80 6.72
C ASN A 58 6.66 17.36 5.46
N ILE A 59 6.69 16.05 5.15
CA ILE A 59 5.93 15.48 4.03
C ILE A 59 4.57 15.01 4.57
N PHE A 60 3.49 15.51 3.96
CA PHE A 60 2.13 15.14 4.33
C PHE A 60 1.88 13.63 4.14
N ALA A 61 1.12 13.05 5.08
CA ALA A 61 0.60 11.71 4.95
C ALA A 61 -0.83 11.59 5.52
N ARG A 62 -1.72 10.86 4.84
CA ARG A 62 -3.10 10.59 5.30
C ARG A 62 -3.50 9.13 5.15
N ALA A 63 -4.16 8.58 6.16
CA ALA A 63 -4.62 7.19 6.15
C ALA A 63 -5.75 6.97 5.13
N VAL A 64 -5.72 5.81 4.48
CA VAL A 64 -6.80 5.32 3.62
C VAL A 64 -7.43 4.12 4.31
N ASN A 65 -8.75 4.18 4.54
CA ASN A 65 -9.47 3.04 5.09
C ASN A 65 -9.55 1.93 4.03
N VAL A 66 -8.89 0.80 4.30
CA VAL A 66 -8.84 -0.36 3.40
C VAL A 66 -9.25 -1.66 4.11
N ALA A 67 -10.00 -1.56 5.22
CA ALA A 67 -10.39 -2.71 6.03
C ALA A 67 -9.21 -3.64 6.38
N ASN A 68 -8.05 -3.03 6.66
CA ASN A 68 -6.79 -3.72 6.97
C ASN A 68 -6.22 -4.60 5.85
N ILE A 69 -6.56 -4.32 4.58
CA ILE A 69 -6.10 -5.05 3.39
C ILE A 69 -5.26 -4.15 2.48
N ALA A 70 -4.02 -4.56 2.21
CA ALA A 70 -3.09 -3.90 1.30
C ALA A 70 -3.41 -4.23 -0.15
N TYR A 71 -4.39 -3.55 -0.72
CA TYR A 71 -4.73 -3.64 -2.13
C TYR A 71 -3.59 -3.15 -3.04
N HIS A 72 -3.57 -3.63 -4.30
CA HIS A 72 -2.53 -3.33 -5.30
C HIS A 72 -1.10 -3.62 -4.83
N SER A 73 -0.94 -4.67 -4.03
CA SER A 73 0.36 -5.13 -3.52
C SER A 73 0.48 -6.65 -3.64
N ARG A 74 1.67 -7.19 -3.35
CA ARG A 74 1.87 -8.65 -3.27
C ARG A 74 0.99 -9.33 -2.22
N TYR A 75 0.51 -8.60 -1.21
CA TYR A 75 -0.27 -9.15 -0.11
C TYR A 75 -1.65 -9.64 -0.55
N ILE A 76 -2.17 -9.19 -1.70
CA ILE A 76 -3.42 -9.70 -2.27
C ILE A 76 -3.27 -11.03 -3.04
N ARG A 77 -2.03 -11.47 -3.33
CA ARG A 77 -1.75 -12.67 -4.14
C ARG A 77 -2.49 -13.94 -3.67
N PRO A 78 -2.63 -14.24 -2.37
CA PRO A 78 -3.38 -15.41 -1.93
C PRO A 78 -4.86 -15.42 -2.34
N ALA A 79 -5.45 -14.26 -2.60
CA ALA A 79 -6.83 -14.14 -3.06
C ALA A 79 -7.00 -14.41 -4.58
N ALA A 80 -5.92 -14.34 -5.36
CA ALA A 80 -5.99 -14.34 -6.82
C ALA A 80 -6.61 -15.63 -7.43
N PRO A 81 -6.25 -16.86 -7.00
CA PRO A 81 -6.84 -18.07 -7.58
C PRO A 81 -8.36 -18.14 -7.35
N LYS A 82 -8.80 -17.88 -6.11
CA LYS A 82 -10.21 -17.93 -5.73
C LYS A 82 -11.04 -16.84 -6.41
N LEU A 83 -10.47 -15.63 -6.55
CA LEU A 83 -11.11 -14.54 -7.30
C LEU A 83 -11.32 -14.95 -8.77
N LEU A 84 -10.31 -15.53 -9.41
CA LEU A 84 -10.41 -15.97 -10.80
C LEU A 84 -11.49 -17.03 -11.00
N ASP A 85 -11.58 -18.00 -10.08
CA ASP A 85 -12.60 -19.06 -10.14
C ASP A 85 -14.03 -18.50 -10.05
N TYR A 86 -14.24 -17.46 -9.26
CA TYR A 86 -15.53 -16.77 -9.18
C TYR A 86 -15.80 -15.90 -10.41
N LEU A 87 -14.80 -15.17 -10.91
CA LEU A 87 -14.97 -14.32 -12.10
C LEU A 87 -15.38 -15.12 -13.33
N LYS A 88 -14.90 -16.36 -13.48
CA LYS A 88 -15.31 -17.29 -14.56
C LYS A 88 -16.77 -17.75 -14.49
N GLN A 89 -17.43 -17.60 -13.36
CA GLN A 89 -18.84 -18.01 -13.18
C GLN A 89 -19.82 -16.89 -13.53
N VAL A 90 -19.32 -15.64 -13.61
CA VAL A 90 -20.11 -14.44 -13.90
C VAL A 90 -19.74 -13.79 -15.23
N SER A 91 -18.81 -14.40 -15.97
CA SER A 91 -18.37 -13.99 -17.32
C SER A 91 -19.21 -14.64 -18.40
#